data_AF-A0AAP0Q1Q4-F1
#
_entry.id   AF-A0AAP0Q1Q4-F1
#
_cell.length_a   1.000
_cell.length_b   1.000
_cell.length_c   1.000
_cell.angle_alpha   90.00
_cell.angle_beta   90.00
_cell.angle_gamma   90.00
#
_symmetry.space_group_name_H-M   'P 1'
#
loop_
_entity.id
_entity.type
_entity.pdbx_description
1 polymer ?
#
loop_
_entity_poly.entity_id
_entity_poly.type
_entity_poly.pdbx_seq_one_letter_code
_entity_poly.pdbx_strand_id
1 'polypeptide(L)'
;MKMMNNGGGATAAATTKLILLHPSIHKQAASHRLWLLAFVSFFTFAVLLTLINTRDSSLTPTSSTATTTNHPHYHPQRLSPSIVDALLHYASYSNISGRMTESELNSISRVLQQCSPPCNLLVFGLTPETLLWKALNHHGRTVFVDENEYYIAHFEERHPGIEAYDVQYTTKVSDMKELIKLAKEQVKNECRPVQNLLFSECKLGINDLPNHIYDVDWDVILVDGPRGYYPAAPGRMSAIFTAGVLARSKRGGEKRTKATHVFVHDFNREVERACSHEFLCKENMVEAKDLLAHFLVESSKSGTNHFCRNRTSSSSSSSSSSS
;
A
#
# COMPACT_ATOMS: atom_id res chain seq x y z
N MET A 1 -53.12 48.19 23.53
CA MET A 1 -53.48 46.78 23.76
C MET A 1 -52.23 46.14 24.36
N LYS A 2 -51.98 46.18 25.69
CA LYS A 2 -52.63 45.44 26.80
C LYS A 2 -52.60 43.94 26.46
N MET A 3 -51.94 43.04 27.19
CA MET A 3 -51.78 42.82 28.64
C MET A 3 -50.46 42.05 28.88
N MET A 4 -49.55 42.51 29.75
CA MET A 4 -49.33 42.15 31.18
C MET A 4 -48.62 40.79 31.42
N ASN A 5 -47.38 40.77 31.96
CA ASN A 5 -46.95 40.93 33.38
C ASN A 5 -47.41 39.73 34.23
N ASN A 6 -46.68 39.12 35.18
CA ASN A 6 -45.61 39.52 36.11
C ASN A 6 -45.13 38.17 36.74
N GLY A 7 -43.89 37.92 37.16
CA GLY A 7 -43.17 38.61 38.23
C GLY A 7 -43.13 37.73 39.50
N GLY A 8 -41.99 37.66 40.19
CA GLY A 8 -41.92 37.21 41.59
C GLY A 8 -40.67 36.42 41.96
N GLY A 9 -39.68 37.10 42.56
CA GLY A 9 -38.51 36.48 43.18
C GLY A 9 -38.57 36.37 44.71
N ALA A 10 -37.41 35.99 45.25
CA ALA A 10 -36.87 36.24 46.61
C ALA A 10 -36.97 35.13 47.70
N THR A 11 -35.78 34.56 47.98
CA THR A 11 -35.06 34.45 49.27
C THR A 11 -35.44 33.49 50.42
N ALA A 12 -34.36 32.84 50.94
CA ALA A 12 -34.07 32.39 52.32
C ALA A 12 -34.71 31.05 52.78
N ALA A 13 -34.13 30.17 53.62
CA ALA A 13 -32.93 30.15 54.47
C ALA A 13 -32.49 28.68 54.75
N ALA A 14 -31.30 28.52 55.34
CA ALA A 14 -30.59 27.27 55.62
C ALA A 14 -31.20 26.37 56.72
N THR A 15 -30.91 25.06 56.65
CA THR A 15 -30.78 24.18 57.82
C THR A 15 -29.69 23.12 57.60
N THR A 16 -28.65 23.19 58.43
CA THR A 16 -27.53 22.25 58.48
C THR A 16 -27.97 20.94 59.13
N LYS A 17 -27.69 19.79 58.50
CA LYS A 17 -27.74 18.47 59.15
C LYS A 17 -26.33 17.89 59.19
N LEU A 18 -25.80 17.75 60.40
CA LEU A 18 -24.63 16.93 60.72
C LEU A 18 -25.12 15.63 61.39
N ILE A 19 -24.23 14.63 61.51
CA ILE A 19 -24.32 13.33 62.25
C ILE A 19 -24.57 12.14 61.29
N LEU A 20 -23.84 11.02 61.27
CA LEU A 20 -22.60 10.53 61.90
C LEU A 20 -22.18 9.33 61.00
N LEU A 21 -20.91 9.18 60.58
CA LEU A 21 -20.45 7.94 59.95
C LEU A 21 -19.69 7.11 60.98
N HIS A 22 -20.27 5.97 61.34
CA HIS A 22 -19.67 4.95 62.20
C HIS A 22 -18.61 4.18 61.40
N PRO A 23 -17.37 3.97 61.89
CA PRO A 23 -16.44 3.08 61.22
C PRO A 23 -16.79 1.63 61.60
N SER A 24 -17.45 0.91 60.70
CA SER A 24 -17.55 -0.55 60.79
C SER A 24 -16.23 -1.16 60.31
N ILE A 25 -15.36 -1.50 61.27
CA ILE A 25 -14.23 -2.39 61.01
C ILE A 25 -14.81 -3.77 60.68
N HIS A 26 -14.98 -4.06 59.39
CA HIS A 26 -15.25 -5.41 58.94
C HIS A 26 -13.95 -6.11 58.53
N LYS A 27 -13.61 -7.09 59.36
CA LYS A 27 -12.44 -7.96 59.31
C LYS A 27 -12.60 -8.92 58.13
N GLN A 28 -12.25 -8.47 56.91
CA GLN A 28 -12.31 -9.30 55.69
C GLN A 28 -10.99 -9.30 54.89
N ALA A 29 -9.86 -9.05 55.55
CA ALA A 29 -8.56 -8.96 54.89
C ALA A 29 -7.87 -10.31 54.59
N ALA A 30 -8.34 -11.43 55.17
CA ALA A 30 -7.65 -12.71 55.04
C ALA A 30 -7.97 -13.46 53.73
N SER A 31 -9.25 -13.47 53.30
CA SER A 31 -9.70 -14.23 52.12
C SER A 31 -9.11 -13.71 50.80
N HIS A 32 -9.08 -12.38 50.62
CA HIS A 32 -8.51 -11.76 49.42
C HIS A 32 -7.00 -11.98 49.28
N ARG A 33 -6.26 -12.04 50.40
CA ARG A 33 -4.80 -12.30 50.39
C ARG A 33 -4.49 -13.75 49.98
N LEU A 34 -5.28 -14.71 50.43
CA LEU A 34 -5.16 -16.12 50.04
C LEU A 34 -5.46 -16.32 48.55
N TRP A 35 -6.49 -15.64 48.02
CA TRP A 35 -6.82 -15.72 46.60
C TRP A 35 -5.77 -15.05 45.71
N LEU A 36 -5.20 -13.92 46.17
CA LEU A 36 -4.13 -13.23 45.45
C LEU A 36 -2.82 -14.04 45.45
N LEU A 37 -2.49 -14.72 46.56
CA LEU A 37 -1.37 -15.66 46.61
C LEU A 37 -1.58 -16.87 45.69
N ALA A 38 -2.79 -17.42 45.64
CA ALA A 38 -3.12 -18.52 44.72
C ALA A 38 -3.02 -18.07 43.25
N PHE A 39 -3.49 -16.87 42.93
CA PHE A 39 -3.40 -16.29 41.59
C PHE A 39 -1.94 -16.06 41.17
N VAL A 40 -1.12 -15.46 42.03
CA VAL A 40 0.31 -15.25 41.76
C VAL A 40 1.06 -16.58 41.63
N SER A 41 0.74 -17.58 42.46
CA SER A 41 1.34 -18.92 42.38
C SER A 41 0.96 -19.63 41.07
N PHE A 42 -0.28 -19.48 40.59
CA PHE A 42 -0.71 -20.07 39.33
C PHE A 42 -0.01 -19.43 38.12
N PHE A 43 0.09 -18.10 38.10
CA PHE A 43 0.77 -17.38 37.03
C PHE A 43 2.28 -17.65 37.00
N THR A 44 2.93 -17.72 38.17
CA THR A 44 4.36 -18.08 38.24
C THR A 44 4.62 -19.51 37.78
N PHE A 45 3.75 -20.46 38.12
CA PHE A 45 3.84 -21.84 37.64
C PHE A 45 3.62 -21.94 36.12
N ALA A 46 2.63 -21.21 35.58
CA ALA A 46 2.37 -21.16 34.14
C ALA A 46 3.55 -20.58 33.35
N VAL A 47 4.19 -19.52 33.87
CA VAL A 47 5.39 -18.91 33.26
C VAL A 47 6.60 -19.85 33.36
N LEU A 48 6.76 -20.58 34.45
CA LEU A 48 7.85 -21.55 34.57
C LEU A 48 7.66 -22.73 33.61
N LEU A 49 6.42 -23.19 33.43
CA LEU A 49 6.09 -24.26 32.49
C LEU A 49 6.33 -23.84 31.03
N THR A 50 6.02 -22.60 30.66
CA THR A 50 6.34 -22.08 29.31
C THR A 50 7.85 -21.91 29.11
N LEU A 51 8.61 -21.48 30.13
CA LEU A 51 10.08 -21.38 30.04
C LEU A 51 10.77 -22.75 29.94
N ILE A 52 10.22 -23.79 30.58
CA ILE A 52 10.75 -25.17 30.48
C ILE A 52 10.42 -25.75 29.09
N ASN A 53 9.19 -25.56 28.61
CA ASN A 53 8.77 -26.09 27.30
C ASN A 53 9.37 -25.34 26.10
N THR A 54 9.85 -24.11 26.29
CA THR A 54 10.56 -23.35 25.23
C THR A 54 12.07 -23.63 25.20
N ARG A 55 12.60 -24.41 26.15
CA ARG A 55 14.04 -24.67 26.27
C ARG A 55 14.57 -25.76 25.32
N ASP A 56 13.70 -26.55 24.71
CA ASP A 56 14.07 -27.65 23.80
C ASP A 56 14.18 -27.26 22.31
N SER A 57 14.04 -25.98 21.96
CA SER A 57 14.20 -25.49 20.58
C SER A 57 15.45 -24.64 20.38
N SER A 58 16.57 -25.02 21.01
CA SER A 58 17.90 -24.44 20.73
C SER A 58 18.82 -25.48 20.11
N LEU A 59 18.49 -25.92 18.89
CA LEU A 59 19.44 -26.60 18.02
C LEU A 59 20.47 -25.58 17.54
N THR A 60 21.64 -25.62 18.18
CA THR A 60 22.88 -25.01 17.71
C THR A 60 23.25 -25.59 16.33
N PRO A 61 23.56 -24.79 15.30
CA PRO A 61 24.13 -25.33 14.08
C PRO A 61 25.62 -25.60 14.32
N THR A 62 25.97 -26.87 14.48
CA THR A 62 27.36 -27.33 14.48
C THR A 62 27.99 -26.99 13.13
N SER A 63 28.95 -26.06 13.11
CA SER A 63 29.82 -25.83 11.95
C SER A 63 30.67 -27.08 11.73
N SER A 64 30.28 -27.91 10.77
CA SER A 64 31.11 -29.00 10.26
C SER A 64 32.03 -28.44 9.17
N THR A 65 33.32 -28.37 9.49
CA THR A 65 34.37 -28.09 8.50
C THR A 65 34.54 -29.35 7.65
N ALA A 66 33.92 -29.38 6.47
CA ALA A 66 34.13 -30.43 5.49
C ALA A 66 35.30 -30.05 4.57
N THR A 67 36.34 -30.87 4.60
CA THR A 67 37.50 -30.85 3.72
C THR A 67 37.09 -30.95 2.25
N THR A 68 37.62 -30.04 1.43
CA THR A 68 37.43 -29.95 -0.02
C THR A 68 37.98 -31.16 -0.76
N THR A 69 37.09 -31.92 -1.42
CA THR A 69 37.42 -32.75 -2.57
C THR A 69 36.68 -32.21 -3.78
N ASN A 70 37.43 -31.75 -4.79
CA ASN A 70 36.92 -31.22 -6.05
C ASN A 70 36.18 -32.31 -6.83
N HIS A 71 34.84 -32.28 -6.77
CA HIS A 71 33.96 -32.86 -7.79
C HIS A 71 32.96 -31.77 -8.24
N PRO A 72 32.57 -31.72 -9.53
CA PRO A 72 31.57 -30.79 -10.00
C PRO A 72 30.21 -31.22 -9.45
N HIS A 73 29.89 -30.76 -8.25
CA HIS A 73 28.62 -31.03 -7.60
C HIS A 73 27.52 -30.23 -8.31
N TYR A 74 26.66 -30.95 -9.02
CA TYR A 74 25.34 -30.49 -9.42
C TYR A 74 24.55 -30.22 -8.14
N HIS A 75 24.62 -28.98 -7.62
CA HIS A 75 23.74 -28.56 -6.54
C HIS A 75 22.31 -28.51 -7.10
N PRO A 76 21.34 -29.27 -6.54
CA PRO A 76 19.94 -29.06 -6.88
C PRO A 76 19.64 -27.61 -6.55
N GLN A 77 19.25 -26.81 -7.55
CA GLN A 77 18.83 -25.44 -7.30
C GLN A 77 17.58 -25.51 -6.42
N ARG A 78 17.74 -25.13 -5.15
CA ARG A 78 16.61 -24.98 -4.23
C ARG A 78 15.78 -23.80 -4.72
N LEU A 79 14.46 -23.96 -4.71
CA LEU A 79 13.53 -22.88 -5.05
C LEU A 79 13.77 -21.67 -4.11
N SER A 80 13.59 -20.45 -4.64
CA SER A 80 13.61 -19.24 -3.83
C SER A 80 12.59 -19.35 -2.69
N PRO A 81 12.91 -18.86 -1.46
CA PRO A 81 11.95 -18.82 -0.36
C PRO A 81 10.62 -18.16 -0.75
N SER A 82 10.65 -17.09 -1.56
CA SER A 82 9.43 -16.42 -2.02
C SER A 82 8.55 -17.30 -2.91
N ILE A 83 9.15 -18.18 -3.72
CA ILE A 83 8.42 -19.12 -4.56
C ILE A 83 7.80 -20.22 -3.71
N VAL A 84 8.56 -20.76 -2.74
CA VAL A 84 8.03 -21.77 -1.82
C VAL A 84 6.86 -21.21 -1.01
N ASP A 85 6.99 -19.99 -0.48
CA ASP A 85 5.94 -19.34 0.30
C ASP A 85 4.67 -19.11 -0.53
N ALA A 86 4.80 -18.58 -1.76
CA ALA A 86 3.66 -18.41 -2.66
C ALA A 86 2.99 -19.75 -3.01
N LEU A 87 3.77 -20.81 -3.29
CA LEU A 87 3.22 -22.14 -3.58
C LEU A 87 2.47 -22.72 -2.38
N LEU A 88 3.04 -22.65 -1.18
CA LEU A 88 2.39 -23.12 0.05
C LEU A 88 1.12 -22.33 0.34
N HIS A 89 1.18 -21.00 0.23
CA HIS A 89 0.03 -20.14 0.46
C HIS A 89 -1.11 -20.45 -0.52
N TYR A 90 -0.85 -20.48 -1.84
CA TYR A 90 -1.94 -20.70 -2.81
C TYR A 90 -2.40 -22.15 -2.92
N ALA A 91 -1.58 -23.13 -2.56
CA ALA A 91 -2.00 -24.54 -2.49
C ALA A 91 -2.84 -24.85 -1.24
N SER A 92 -2.60 -24.15 -0.11
CA SER A 92 -3.34 -24.36 1.14
C SER A 92 -4.56 -23.44 1.31
N TYR A 93 -4.58 -22.29 0.63
CA TYR A 93 -5.64 -21.30 0.78
C TYR A 93 -6.70 -21.47 -0.33
N SER A 94 -7.78 -22.19 -0.03
CA SER A 94 -8.91 -22.35 -0.94
C SER A 94 -9.95 -21.24 -0.76
N ASN A 95 -10.32 -20.59 -1.87
CA ASN A 95 -11.49 -19.71 -2.02
C ASN A 95 -11.33 -18.27 -1.46
N ILE A 96 -10.60 -17.43 -2.19
CA ILE A 96 -10.58 -15.97 -1.98
C ILE A 96 -11.46 -15.31 -3.05
N SER A 97 -12.40 -14.46 -2.64
CA SER A 97 -13.15 -13.60 -3.54
C SER A 97 -12.36 -12.33 -3.86
N GLY A 98 -12.58 -11.74 -5.04
CA GLY A 98 -11.94 -10.48 -5.43
C GLY A 98 -10.49 -10.61 -5.94
N ARG A 99 -10.13 -11.79 -6.44
CA ARG A 99 -8.82 -12.02 -7.09
C ARG A 99 -8.84 -11.55 -8.53
N MET A 100 -7.65 -11.26 -9.05
CA MET A 100 -7.46 -11.07 -10.48
C MET A 100 -7.82 -12.34 -11.27
N THR A 101 -8.36 -12.17 -12.48
CA THR A 101 -8.61 -13.28 -13.41
C THR A 101 -7.29 -13.84 -13.95
N GLU A 102 -7.32 -15.07 -14.49
CA GLU A 102 -6.15 -15.66 -15.15
C GLU A 102 -5.62 -14.77 -16.29
N SER A 103 -6.50 -14.10 -17.03
CA SER A 103 -6.14 -13.20 -18.13
C SER A 103 -5.36 -11.97 -17.62
N GLU A 104 -5.84 -11.38 -16.52
CA GLU A 104 -5.21 -10.25 -15.83
C GLU A 104 -3.83 -10.64 -15.28
N LEU A 105 -3.76 -11.76 -14.54
CA LEU A 105 -2.50 -12.30 -14.00
C LEU A 105 -1.47 -12.56 -15.10
N ASN A 106 -1.91 -13.16 -16.21
CA ASN A 106 -1.06 -13.46 -17.35
C ASN A 106 -0.57 -12.20 -18.09
N SER A 107 -1.28 -11.07 -18.02
CA SER A 107 -0.81 -9.81 -18.60
C SER A 107 0.40 -9.28 -17.82
N ILE A 108 0.28 -9.21 -16.49
CA ILE A 108 1.35 -8.73 -15.59
C ILE A 108 2.55 -9.69 -15.60
N SER A 109 2.29 -11.00 -15.48
CA SER A 109 3.33 -12.04 -15.44
C SER A 109 4.23 -12.01 -16.68
N ARG A 110 3.65 -11.83 -17.88
CA ARG A 110 4.45 -11.73 -19.13
C ARG A 110 5.42 -10.55 -19.11
N VAL A 111 4.99 -9.41 -18.60
CA VAL A 111 5.87 -8.23 -18.46
C VAL A 111 6.98 -8.49 -17.44
N LEU A 112 6.67 -9.09 -16.29
CA LEU A 112 7.67 -9.42 -15.28
C LEU A 112 8.71 -10.43 -15.79
N GLN A 113 8.29 -11.43 -16.57
CA GLN A 113 9.18 -12.42 -17.18
C GLN A 113 10.11 -11.83 -18.24
N GLN A 114 9.66 -10.80 -18.97
CA GLN A 114 10.43 -10.12 -20.01
C GLN A 114 11.27 -8.97 -19.44
N CYS A 115 11.05 -8.59 -18.18
CA CYS A 115 11.78 -7.52 -17.53
C CYS A 115 13.24 -7.92 -17.28
N SER A 116 14.17 -7.02 -17.64
CA SER A 116 15.60 -7.28 -17.45
C SER A 116 15.96 -7.24 -15.96
N PRO A 117 16.56 -8.28 -15.38
CA PRO A 117 16.89 -8.31 -13.96
C PRO A 117 18.07 -7.36 -13.61
N PRO A 118 18.04 -6.71 -12.44
CA PRO A 118 16.94 -6.72 -11.46
C PRO A 118 15.78 -5.83 -11.94
N CYS A 119 14.57 -6.40 -11.93
CA CYS A 119 13.34 -5.67 -12.24
C CYS A 119 12.81 -4.99 -10.97
N ASN A 120 12.57 -3.69 -11.04
CA ASN A 120 11.97 -2.94 -9.95
C ASN A 120 10.44 -2.91 -10.12
N LEU A 121 9.72 -3.59 -9.23
CA LEU A 121 8.26 -3.65 -9.18
C LEU A 121 7.72 -2.90 -7.96
N LEU A 122 6.90 -1.88 -8.19
CA LEU A 122 6.13 -1.20 -7.15
C LEU A 122 4.67 -1.63 -7.23
N VAL A 123 4.07 -1.99 -6.10
CA VAL A 123 2.65 -2.37 -6.02
C VAL A 123 1.95 -1.48 -5.01
N PHE A 124 0.97 -0.70 -5.44
CA PHE A 124 0.03 -0.08 -4.52
C PHE A 124 -1.07 -1.09 -4.21
N GLY A 125 -1.23 -1.47 -2.95
CA GLY A 125 -2.16 -2.47 -2.43
C GLY A 125 -1.47 -3.76 -2.00
N LEU A 126 -1.73 -4.19 -0.76
CA LEU A 126 -1.53 -5.58 -0.32
C LEU A 126 -2.79 -6.38 -0.68
N THR A 127 -2.71 -7.16 -1.74
CA THR A 127 -3.85 -7.90 -2.31
C THR A 127 -3.65 -9.40 -2.21
N PRO A 128 -4.65 -10.23 -2.54
CA PRO A 128 -4.50 -11.69 -2.57
C PRO A 128 -3.34 -12.18 -3.45
N GLU A 129 -2.86 -11.37 -4.39
CA GLU A 129 -1.77 -11.67 -5.31
C GLU A 129 -0.38 -11.22 -4.80
N THR A 130 -0.27 -10.64 -3.60
CA THR A 130 0.99 -10.11 -3.03
C THR A 130 2.15 -11.11 -3.12
N LEU A 131 1.95 -12.35 -2.65
CA LEU A 131 3.00 -13.38 -2.69
C LEU A 131 3.32 -13.83 -4.11
N LEU A 132 2.33 -13.85 -5.01
CA LEU A 132 2.55 -14.12 -6.43
C LEU A 132 3.50 -13.08 -7.04
N TRP A 133 3.28 -11.79 -6.79
CA TRP A 133 4.13 -10.70 -7.30
C TRP A 133 5.57 -10.80 -6.78
N LYS A 134 5.73 -11.14 -5.50
CA LYS A 134 7.06 -11.37 -4.89
C LYS A 134 7.75 -12.60 -5.49
N ALA A 135 7.01 -13.68 -5.76
CA ALA A 135 7.55 -14.91 -6.35
C ALA A 135 7.94 -14.73 -7.83
N LEU A 136 7.08 -14.10 -8.64
CA LEU A 136 7.36 -13.85 -10.05
C LEU A 136 8.56 -12.93 -10.25
N ASN A 137 8.76 -11.97 -9.35
CA ASN A 137 9.89 -11.04 -9.37
C ASN A 137 11.04 -11.43 -8.40
N HIS A 138 11.27 -12.73 -8.16
CA HIS A 138 12.24 -13.21 -7.16
C HIS A 138 13.71 -12.83 -7.43
N HIS A 139 14.07 -12.40 -8.64
CA HIS A 139 15.39 -11.87 -8.99
C HIS A 139 15.45 -10.34 -9.00
N GLY A 140 14.34 -9.67 -8.70
CA GLY A 140 14.22 -8.22 -8.67
C GLY A 140 13.89 -7.70 -7.26
N ARG A 141 13.50 -6.43 -7.22
CA ARG A 141 12.97 -5.78 -6.01
C ARG A 141 11.48 -5.58 -6.18
N THR A 142 10.71 -6.03 -5.20
CA THR A 142 9.26 -5.79 -5.14
C THR A 142 8.96 -5.03 -3.86
N VAL A 143 8.31 -3.87 -3.98
CA VAL A 143 7.86 -3.04 -2.85
C VAL A 143 6.35 -2.91 -2.90
N PHE A 144 5.71 -3.09 -1.75
CA PHE A 144 4.27 -2.90 -1.58
C PHE A 144 3.98 -1.62 -0.80
N VAL A 145 2.87 -0.97 -1.11
CA VAL A 145 2.40 0.24 -0.44
C VAL A 145 0.92 0.08 -0.15
N ASP A 146 0.49 0.13 1.11
CA ASP A 146 -0.94 -0.03 1.48
C ASP A 146 -1.37 1.08 2.44
N GLU A 147 -2.68 1.29 2.61
CA GLU A 147 -3.21 2.28 3.56
C GLU A 147 -3.28 1.79 5.01
N ASN A 148 -3.05 0.50 5.28
CA ASN A 148 -3.28 -0.11 6.59
C ASN A 148 -1.99 -0.61 7.23
N GLU A 149 -1.38 0.23 8.08
CA GLU A 149 -0.17 -0.09 8.87
C GLU A 149 -0.30 -1.40 9.65
N TYR A 150 -1.46 -1.65 10.29
CA TYR A 150 -1.68 -2.89 11.04
C TYR A 150 -1.67 -4.12 10.12
N TYR A 151 -2.28 -4.01 8.94
CA TYR A 151 -2.31 -5.10 7.97
C TYR A 151 -0.91 -5.39 7.41
N ILE A 152 -0.13 -4.34 7.14
CA ILE A 152 1.27 -4.45 6.73
C ILE A 152 2.08 -5.19 7.78
N ALA A 153 2.09 -4.71 9.03
CA ALA A 153 2.86 -5.33 10.11
C ALA A 153 2.49 -6.80 10.31
N HIS A 154 1.20 -7.12 10.27
CA HIS A 154 0.68 -8.48 10.37
C HIS A 154 1.10 -9.39 9.20
N PHE A 155 1.20 -8.81 8.00
CA PHE A 155 1.58 -9.53 6.79
C PHE A 155 3.09 -9.80 6.76
N GLU A 156 3.92 -8.81 7.09
CA GLU A 156 5.38 -8.95 7.17
C GLU A 156 5.82 -9.95 8.24
N GLU A 157 5.12 -10.01 9.37
CA GLU A 157 5.35 -11.03 10.42
C GLU A 157 5.16 -12.46 9.88
N ARG A 158 4.15 -12.68 9.03
CA ARG A 158 3.84 -13.99 8.43
C ARG A 158 4.71 -14.35 7.25
N HIS A 159 5.17 -13.35 6.50
CA HIS A 159 5.88 -13.51 5.24
C HIS A 159 7.22 -12.77 5.27
N PRO A 160 8.24 -13.32 5.96
CA PRO A 160 9.56 -12.70 6.04
C PRO A 160 10.13 -12.41 4.64
N GLY A 161 10.60 -11.18 4.43
CA GLY A 161 11.18 -10.74 3.16
C GLY A 161 10.21 -10.03 2.21
N ILE A 162 8.94 -9.84 2.62
CA ILE A 162 8.10 -8.78 2.08
C ILE A 162 8.66 -7.43 2.51
N GLU A 163 8.66 -6.47 1.58
CA GLU A 163 9.01 -5.08 1.82
C GLU A 163 7.74 -4.26 1.56
N ALA A 164 7.12 -3.75 2.62
CA ALA A 164 5.88 -3.00 2.54
C ALA A 164 5.93 -1.72 3.39
N TYR A 165 5.22 -0.67 2.96
CA TYR A 165 5.13 0.60 3.66
C TYR A 165 3.70 1.11 3.69
N ASP A 166 3.28 1.70 4.81
CA ASP A 166 1.98 2.37 4.89
C ASP A 166 2.08 3.79 4.31
N VAL A 167 0.98 4.26 3.73
CA VAL A 167 0.81 5.65 3.33
C VAL A 167 -0.59 6.16 3.69
N GLN A 168 -0.69 7.45 3.97
CA GLN A 168 -1.95 8.11 4.26
C GLN A 168 -2.58 8.69 3.00
N TYR A 169 -3.60 8.00 2.49
CA TYR A 169 -4.42 8.55 1.41
C TYR A 169 -5.40 9.59 1.96
N THR A 170 -5.21 10.84 1.55
CA THR A 170 -6.04 11.98 2.00
C THR A 170 -7.18 12.34 1.05
N THR A 171 -7.23 11.70 -0.12
CA THR A 171 -8.27 11.91 -1.14
C THR A 171 -9.54 11.12 -0.83
N LYS A 172 -10.62 11.37 -1.57
CA LYS A 172 -11.83 10.54 -1.54
C LYS A 172 -12.35 10.30 -2.95
N VAL A 173 -13.00 9.15 -3.17
CA VAL A 173 -13.67 8.80 -4.43
C VAL A 173 -14.65 9.91 -4.87
N SER A 174 -15.40 10.49 -3.93
CA SER A 174 -16.33 11.61 -4.19
C SER A 174 -15.66 12.85 -4.79
N ASP A 175 -14.38 13.04 -4.51
CA ASP A 175 -13.65 14.28 -4.81
C ASP A 175 -12.97 14.21 -6.19
N MET A 176 -13.06 13.07 -6.88
CA MET A 176 -12.35 12.79 -8.14
C MET A 176 -12.45 13.95 -9.16
N LYS A 177 -13.66 14.45 -9.42
CA LYS A 177 -13.87 15.50 -10.43
C LYS A 177 -13.17 16.80 -10.06
N GLU A 178 -13.21 17.17 -8.78
CA GLU A 178 -12.54 18.36 -8.26
C GLU A 178 -11.02 18.18 -8.28
N LEU A 179 -10.53 17.02 -7.85
CA LEU A 179 -9.09 16.72 -7.83
C LEU A 179 -8.48 16.72 -9.23
N ILE A 180 -9.15 16.15 -10.23
CA ILE A 180 -8.71 16.22 -11.64
C ILE A 180 -8.69 17.68 -12.12
N LYS A 181 -9.71 18.47 -11.79
CA LYS A 181 -9.75 19.89 -12.15
C LYS A 181 -8.59 20.67 -11.52
N LEU A 182 -8.36 20.51 -10.22
CA LEU A 182 -7.26 21.15 -9.50
C LEU A 182 -5.90 20.73 -10.07
N ALA A 183 -5.71 19.45 -10.37
CA ALA A 183 -4.47 18.96 -10.96
C ALA A 183 -4.18 19.59 -12.33
N LYS A 184 -5.22 19.77 -13.16
CA LYS A 184 -5.10 20.48 -14.45
C LYS A 184 -4.70 21.95 -14.27
N GLU A 185 -5.32 22.65 -13.32
CA GLU A 185 -5.00 24.04 -13.01
C GLU A 185 -3.57 24.19 -12.48
N GLN A 186 -3.09 23.21 -11.71
CA GLN A 186 -1.76 23.19 -11.10
C GLN A 186 -0.70 22.42 -11.91
N VAL A 187 -0.97 22.02 -13.15
CA VAL A 187 -0.06 21.19 -13.97
C VAL A 187 1.29 21.88 -14.26
N LYS A 188 1.33 23.22 -14.19
CA LYS A 188 2.55 24.03 -14.34
C LYS A 188 3.23 24.38 -13.02
N ASN A 189 2.63 24.00 -11.88
CA ASN A 189 3.05 24.34 -10.52
C ASN A 189 3.19 23.07 -9.67
N GLU A 190 2.23 22.79 -8.78
CA GLU A 190 2.34 21.73 -7.78
C GLU A 190 2.10 20.32 -8.32
N CYS A 191 1.32 20.16 -9.39
CA CYS A 191 0.91 18.86 -9.93
C CYS A 191 1.56 18.56 -11.29
N ARG A 192 2.89 18.76 -11.40
CA ARG A 192 3.63 18.58 -12.64
C ARG A 192 3.83 17.09 -12.99
N PRO A 193 3.88 16.73 -14.30
CA PRO A 193 4.18 15.37 -14.75
C PRO A 193 5.57 14.85 -14.36
N VAL A 194 6.55 15.75 -14.27
CA VAL A 194 7.91 15.45 -13.83
C VAL A 194 8.21 16.33 -12.62
N GLN A 195 8.30 15.72 -11.44
CA GLN A 195 8.48 16.45 -10.19
C GLN A 195 9.04 15.59 -9.06
N ASN A 196 9.56 16.24 -8.04
CA ASN A 196 9.90 15.58 -6.78
C ASN A 196 8.64 15.47 -5.92
N LEU A 197 8.15 14.24 -5.73
CA LEU A 197 6.95 13.97 -4.94
C LEU A 197 7.16 14.16 -3.43
N LEU A 198 8.38 13.96 -2.92
CA LEU A 198 8.70 14.12 -1.50
C LEU A 198 8.40 15.53 -0.97
N PHE A 199 8.47 16.55 -1.84
CA PHE A 199 8.20 17.95 -1.52
C PHE A 199 7.04 18.53 -2.35
N SER A 200 6.18 17.68 -2.90
CA SER A 200 5.03 18.12 -3.68
C SER A 200 3.85 18.47 -2.77
N GLU A 201 3.24 19.63 -3.01
CA GLU A 201 1.99 20.05 -2.37
C GLU A 201 0.75 19.66 -3.21
N CYS A 202 0.92 18.85 -4.26
CA CYS A 202 -0.21 18.36 -5.05
C CYS A 202 -1.04 17.40 -4.19
N LYS A 203 -2.35 17.67 -4.05
CA LYS A 203 -3.27 16.79 -3.30
C LYS A 203 -3.33 15.35 -3.81
N LEU A 204 -2.91 15.10 -5.06
CA LEU A 204 -2.85 13.76 -5.65
C LEU A 204 -1.48 13.08 -5.48
N GLY A 205 -0.43 13.83 -5.09
CA GLY A 205 0.90 13.29 -4.89
C GLY A 205 1.01 12.61 -3.53
N ILE A 206 1.50 11.37 -3.51
CA ILE A 206 1.85 10.67 -2.27
C ILE A 206 3.26 11.13 -1.87
N ASN A 207 3.37 11.93 -0.80
CA ASN A 207 4.61 12.57 -0.35
C ASN A 207 5.16 11.99 0.97
N ASP A 208 4.56 10.92 1.48
CA ASP A 208 4.90 10.24 2.74
C ASP A 208 5.52 8.85 2.56
N LEU A 209 5.97 8.49 1.34
CA LEU A 209 6.77 7.29 1.13
C LEU A 209 8.18 7.46 1.71
N PRO A 210 8.87 6.36 2.09
CA PRO A 210 10.27 6.44 2.47
C PRO A 210 11.12 7.08 1.36
N ASN A 211 12.00 8.03 1.71
CA ASN A 211 12.76 8.85 0.75
C ASN A 211 13.37 8.07 -0.42
N HIS A 212 13.94 6.90 -0.13
CA HIS A 212 14.63 6.09 -1.11
C HIS A 212 13.70 5.47 -2.18
N ILE A 213 12.39 5.42 -1.94
CA ILE A 213 11.38 4.91 -2.88
C ILE A 213 11.18 5.87 -4.06
N TYR A 214 11.32 7.18 -3.84
CA TYR A 214 11.20 8.20 -4.89
C TYR A 214 12.36 8.17 -5.89
N ASP A 215 13.52 7.66 -5.49
CA ASP A 215 14.72 7.60 -6.33
C ASP A 215 14.85 6.27 -7.11
N VAL A 216 13.92 5.33 -6.90
CA VAL A 216 13.93 4.05 -7.64
C VAL A 216 13.44 4.27 -9.07
N ASP A 217 14.28 3.87 -10.03
CA ASP A 217 13.85 3.70 -11.42
C ASP A 217 12.95 2.47 -11.52
N TRP A 218 11.64 2.64 -11.32
CA TRP A 218 10.64 1.58 -11.44
C TRP A 218 10.52 1.08 -12.88
N ASP A 219 10.46 -0.23 -13.06
CA ASP A 219 10.27 -0.88 -14.36
C ASP A 219 8.80 -1.26 -14.57
N VAL A 220 8.16 -1.69 -13.49
CA VAL A 220 6.73 -2.02 -13.44
C VAL A 220 6.10 -1.38 -12.21
N ILE A 221 4.94 -0.78 -12.39
CA ILE A 221 4.09 -0.27 -11.31
C ILE A 221 2.71 -0.89 -11.46
N LEU A 222 2.20 -1.54 -10.41
CA LEU A 222 0.85 -2.05 -10.32
C LEU A 222 0.05 -1.22 -9.34
N VAL A 223 -1.06 -0.65 -9.79
CA VAL A 223 -2.03 0.07 -8.96
C VAL A 223 -3.21 -0.86 -8.69
N ASP A 224 -3.16 -1.53 -7.55
CA ASP A 224 -4.20 -2.44 -7.03
C ASP A 224 -4.73 -2.05 -5.62
N GLY A 225 -4.53 -0.79 -5.26
CA GLY A 225 -4.94 -0.19 -4.01
C GLY A 225 -4.90 1.33 -4.13
N PRO A 226 -5.55 2.05 -3.21
CA PRO A 226 -6.34 1.57 -2.07
C PRO A 226 -7.76 1.10 -2.50
N ARG A 227 -8.58 0.67 -1.52
CA ARG A 227 -9.88 -0.01 -1.73
C ARG A 227 -10.86 0.70 -2.67
N GLY A 228 -11.14 1.98 -2.42
CA GLY A 228 -11.98 2.82 -3.30
C GLY A 228 -13.43 2.35 -3.53
N TYR A 229 -14.01 1.49 -2.69
CA TYR A 229 -15.34 0.87 -2.95
C TYR A 229 -16.56 1.74 -2.55
N TYR A 230 -16.36 2.90 -1.93
CA TYR A 230 -17.45 3.81 -1.53
C TYR A 230 -17.01 5.27 -1.60
N PRO A 231 -17.93 6.26 -1.65
CA PRO A 231 -17.59 7.66 -1.93
C PRO A 231 -16.56 8.29 -0.98
N ALA A 232 -16.60 7.95 0.31
CA ALA A 232 -15.66 8.46 1.31
C ALA A 232 -14.34 7.66 1.40
N ALA A 233 -14.21 6.56 0.67
CA ALA A 233 -12.98 5.77 0.60
C ALA A 233 -11.92 6.56 -0.18
N PRO A 234 -10.62 6.29 0.04
CA PRO A 234 -9.56 7.09 -0.57
C PRO A 234 -9.54 7.10 -2.10
N GLY A 235 -9.92 5.99 -2.73
CA GLY A 235 -9.89 5.83 -4.20
C GLY A 235 -8.48 5.74 -4.77
N ARG A 236 -8.33 5.24 -6.00
CA ARG A 236 -7.02 5.02 -6.63
C ARG A 236 -6.41 6.27 -7.28
N MET A 237 -7.02 7.46 -7.15
CA MET A 237 -6.54 8.67 -7.83
C MET A 237 -5.07 9.00 -7.50
N SER A 238 -4.72 9.04 -6.21
CA SER A 238 -3.36 9.41 -5.79
C SER A 238 -2.31 8.38 -6.20
N ALA A 239 -2.65 7.09 -6.14
CA ALA A 239 -1.77 6.02 -6.62
C ALA A 239 -1.54 6.11 -8.14
N ILE A 240 -2.60 6.36 -8.93
CA ILE A 240 -2.50 6.54 -10.39
C ILE A 240 -1.67 7.78 -10.76
N PHE A 241 -1.91 8.92 -10.09
CA PHE A 241 -1.13 10.14 -10.31
C PHE A 241 0.34 9.92 -9.96
N THR A 242 0.61 9.35 -8.79
CA THR A 242 1.96 9.05 -8.30
C THR A 242 2.69 8.10 -9.25
N ALA A 243 2.04 7.02 -9.71
CA ALA A 243 2.59 6.11 -10.70
C ALA A 243 2.95 6.84 -12.00
N GLY A 244 2.08 7.74 -12.47
CA GLY A 244 2.32 8.56 -13.66
C GLY A 244 3.51 9.52 -13.53
N VAL A 245 3.73 10.09 -12.33
CA VAL A 245 4.87 10.97 -12.02
C VAL A 245 6.17 10.17 -11.87
N LEU A 246 6.15 9.05 -11.14
CA LEU A 246 7.32 8.18 -10.97
C LEU A 246 7.80 7.64 -12.33
N ALA A 247 6.89 7.15 -13.17
CA ALA A 247 7.22 6.65 -14.50
C ALA A 247 7.86 7.73 -15.39
N ARG A 248 7.38 8.97 -15.32
CA ARG A 248 7.91 10.10 -16.11
C ARG A 248 9.19 10.69 -15.54
N SER A 249 9.39 10.60 -14.22
CA SER A 249 10.56 11.14 -13.52
C SER A 249 11.74 10.15 -13.46
N LYS A 250 11.56 8.92 -13.96
CA LYS A 250 12.60 7.90 -14.14
C LYS A 250 13.83 8.51 -14.81
N ARG A 251 14.99 8.40 -14.16
CA ARG A 251 16.23 9.05 -14.61
C ARG A 251 16.85 8.30 -15.79
N GLY A 252 16.69 6.97 -15.82
CA GLY A 252 17.10 6.10 -16.92
C GLY A 252 18.62 6.07 -17.10
N GLY A 253 19.27 4.98 -16.67
CA GLY A 253 20.66 4.72 -17.07
C GLY A 253 20.77 4.29 -18.55
N GLU A 254 21.95 4.43 -19.16
CA GLU A 254 22.20 4.04 -20.58
C GLU A 254 21.75 2.60 -20.92
N LYS A 255 21.70 1.72 -19.92
CA LYS A 255 21.36 0.29 -20.08
C LYS A 255 19.92 -0.07 -19.66
N ARG A 256 19.14 0.86 -19.11
CA ARG A 256 17.75 0.60 -18.69
C ARG A 256 16.77 1.23 -19.66
N THR A 257 15.63 0.58 -19.85
CA THR A 257 14.56 1.13 -20.70
C THR A 257 14.06 2.43 -20.08
N LYS A 258 13.74 3.40 -20.94
CA LYS A 258 13.13 4.67 -20.53
C LYS A 258 11.63 4.57 -20.30
N ALA A 259 11.04 3.40 -20.54
CA ALA A 259 9.62 3.17 -20.35
C ALA A 259 9.36 2.42 -19.05
N THR A 260 8.20 2.66 -18.47
CA THR A 260 7.68 1.98 -17.29
C THR A 260 6.34 1.37 -17.64
N HIS A 261 6.15 0.09 -17.32
CA HIS A 261 4.84 -0.55 -17.45
C HIS A 261 3.99 -0.15 -16.25
N VAL A 262 2.83 0.46 -16.48
CA VAL A 262 1.89 0.82 -15.41
C VAL A 262 0.60 0.03 -15.62
N PHE A 263 0.24 -0.77 -14.63
CA PHE A 263 -0.99 -1.54 -14.60
C PHE A 263 -1.97 -0.92 -13.62
N VAL A 264 -3.24 -0.82 -13.99
CA VAL A 264 -4.31 -0.31 -13.13
C VAL A 264 -5.45 -1.32 -13.13
N HIS A 265 -5.72 -1.91 -11.96
CA HIS A 265 -6.83 -2.86 -11.79
C HIS A 265 -8.14 -2.12 -11.43
N ASP A 266 -9.28 -2.81 -11.48
CA ASP A 266 -10.64 -2.24 -11.38
C ASP A 266 -10.92 -1.11 -12.39
N PHE A 267 -10.35 -1.21 -13.59
CA PHE A 267 -10.44 -0.21 -14.66
C PHE A 267 -11.88 -0.02 -15.21
N ASN A 268 -12.82 -0.87 -14.81
CA ASN A 268 -14.24 -0.69 -15.10
C ASN A 268 -14.82 0.53 -14.36
N ARG A 269 -14.29 0.88 -13.19
CA ARG A 269 -14.76 2.00 -12.35
C ARG A 269 -14.39 3.36 -12.95
N GLU A 270 -15.21 4.38 -12.65
CA GLU A 270 -15.03 5.74 -13.21
C GLU A 270 -13.72 6.39 -12.73
N VAL A 271 -13.38 6.23 -11.44
CA VAL A 271 -12.18 6.80 -10.83
C VAL A 271 -10.91 6.38 -11.55
N GLU A 272 -10.74 5.07 -11.70
CA GLU A 272 -9.58 4.44 -12.30
C GLU A 272 -9.48 4.83 -13.77
N ARG A 273 -10.59 4.77 -14.51
CA ARG A 273 -10.62 5.13 -15.93
C ARG A 273 -10.31 6.59 -16.18
N ALA A 274 -10.97 7.50 -15.45
CA ALA A 274 -10.80 8.94 -15.63
C ALA A 274 -9.39 9.38 -15.23
N CYS A 275 -8.89 8.93 -14.09
CA CYS A 275 -7.55 9.30 -13.62
C CYS A 275 -6.45 8.69 -14.50
N SER A 276 -6.61 7.44 -14.96
CA SER A 276 -5.61 6.84 -15.85
C SER A 276 -5.57 7.55 -17.20
N HIS A 277 -6.72 7.90 -17.78
CA HIS A 277 -6.74 8.68 -19.02
C HIS A 277 -6.14 10.08 -18.87
N GLU A 278 -6.26 10.68 -17.69
CA GLU A 278 -5.68 12.00 -17.41
C GLU A 278 -4.17 11.95 -17.13
N PHE A 279 -3.71 11.01 -16.30
CA PHE A 279 -2.34 11.01 -15.77
C PHE A 279 -1.42 9.97 -16.41
N LEU A 280 -1.97 8.85 -16.90
CA LEU A 280 -1.21 7.83 -17.65
C LEU A 280 -1.36 8.00 -19.17
N CYS A 281 -2.41 8.70 -19.59
CA CYS A 281 -2.76 9.04 -20.97
C CYS A 281 -3.28 7.88 -21.81
N LYS A 282 -4.43 8.11 -22.46
CA LYS A 282 -5.08 7.10 -23.29
C LYS A 282 -4.20 6.63 -24.45
N GLU A 283 -3.38 7.51 -25.00
CA GLU A 283 -2.42 7.18 -26.06
C GLU A 283 -1.29 6.24 -25.62
N ASN A 284 -1.02 6.11 -24.32
CA ASN A 284 -0.02 5.19 -23.78
C ASN A 284 -0.61 3.82 -23.43
N MET A 285 -1.92 3.62 -23.61
CA MET A 285 -2.58 2.36 -23.28
C MET A 285 -2.20 1.29 -24.30
N VAL A 286 -1.62 0.19 -23.83
CA VAL A 286 -1.23 -0.98 -24.62
C VAL A 286 -2.41 -1.91 -24.79
N GLU A 287 -3.08 -2.25 -23.68
CA GLU A 287 -4.26 -3.11 -23.68
C GLU A 287 -5.17 -2.84 -22.47
N ALA A 288 -6.41 -3.31 -22.56
CA ALA A 288 -7.30 -3.50 -21.43
C ALA A 288 -7.87 -4.91 -21.50
N LYS A 289 -7.71 -5.69 -20.43
CA LYS A 289 -8.17 -7.08 -20.30
C LYS A 289 -8.97 -7.19 -19.02
N ASP A 290 -10.23 -7.62 -19.14
CA ASP A 290 -11.17 -7.71 -18.03
C ASP A 290 -11.23 -6.38 -17.22
N LEU A 291 -10.74 -6.37 -15.98
CA LEU A 291 -10.67 -5.20 -15.11
C LEU A 291 -9.28 -4.54 -15.09
N LEU A 292 -8.31 -5.06 -15.83
CA LEU A 292 -6.94 -4.56 -15.84
C LEU A 292 -6.66 -3.71 -17.09
N ALA A 293 -6.14 -2.50 -16.90
CA ALA A 293 -5.54 -1.71 -17.98
C ALA A 293 -4.02 -1.70 -17.88
N HIS A 294 -3.35 -1.82 -19.01
CA HIS A 294 -1.90 -1.77 -19.15
C HIS A 294 -1.51 -0.53 -19.96
N PHE A 295 -0.63 0.30 -19.38
CA PHE A 295 -0.03 1.47 -20.00
C PHE A 295 1.48 1.30 -20.10
N LEU A 296 2.08 1.84 -21.15
CA LEU A 296 3.53 1.97 -21.29
C LEU A 296 3.89 3.46 -21.29
N VAL A 297 4.45 3.93 -20.19
CA VAL A 297 4.71 5.36 -19.97
C VAL A 297 6.20 5.65 -20.10
N GLU A 298 6.57 6.54 -21.02
CA GLU A 298 7.95 6.96 -21.24
C GLU A 298 8.39 8.05 -20.24
N SER A 299 9.66 7.98 -19.82
CA SER A 299 10.34 9.04 -19.08
C SER A 299 10.28 10.35 -19.87
N SER A 300 10.08 11.46 -19.17
CA SER A 300 9.96 12.78 -19.77
C SER A 300 11.10 13.70 -19.34
N LYS A 301 11.44 14.68 -20.17
CA LYS A 301 12.41 15.71 -19.79
C LYS A 301 11.84 16.60 -18.68
N SER A 302 12.73 17.12 -17.83
CA SER A 302 12.36 18.18 -16.87
C SER A 302 11.76 19.38 -17.62
N GLY A 303 10.70 19.97 -17.06
CA GLY A 303 9.96 21.08 -17.66
C GLY A 303 8.79 20.69 -18.56
N THR A 304 8.50 19.39 -18.73
CA THR A 304 7.24 18.96 -19.36
C THR A 304 6.04 19.39 -18.52
N ASN A 305 5.15 20.18 -19.11
CA ASN A 305 4.03 20.84 -18.43
C ASN A 305 2.65 20.26 -18.82
N HIS A 306 2.62 19.03 -19.35
CA HIS A 306 1.40 18.32 -19.69
C HIS A 306 1.64 16.81 -19.55
N PHE A 307 0.66 16.08 -19.02
CA PHE A 307 0.75 14.62 -18.92
C PHE A 307 0.63 13.96 -20.30
N CYS A 308 -0.35 14.42 -21.08
CA CYS A 308 -0.78 13.81 -22.34
C CYS A 308 -0.57 14.76 -23.53
N ARG A 309 -0.40 14.21 -24.73
CA ARG A 309 -0.18 15.01 -25.94
C ARG A 309 -1.47 15.75 -26.30
N ASN A 310 -1.35 17.05 -26.60
CA ASN A 310 -2.48 17.84 -27.09
C ASN A 310 -2.93 17.30 -28.46
N ARG A 311 -4.11 16.69 -28.53
CA ARG A 311 -4.69 16.16 -29.79
C ARG A 311 -5.04 17.26 -30.81
N THR A 312 -4.99 18.53 -30.44
CA THR A 312 -5.27 19.66 -31.35
C THR A 312 -4.18 19.93 -32.37
N SER A 313 -2.96 19.41 -32.21
CA SER A 313 -1.85 19.64 -33.17
C SER A 313 -1.69 18.54 -34.21
N SER A 314 -2.38 17.40 -34.09
CA SER A 314 -2.24 16.27 -35.03
C SER A 314 -3.21 16.32 -36.22
N SER A 315 -4.19 17.23 -36.23
CA SER A 315 -5.14 17.40 -37.33
C SER A 315 -4.73 18.47 -38.35
N SER A 316 -3.69 19.26 -38.08
CA SER A 316 -3.22 20.33 -38.99
C SER A 316 -2.11 19.90 -39.95
N SER A 317 -1.55 18.70 -39.81
CA SER A 317 -0.45 18.21 -40.67
C SER A 317 -0.90 17.30 -41.83
N SER A 318 -2.19 17.05 -42.01
CA SER A 318 -2.71 16.17 -43.07
C SER A 318 -3.43 16.90 -44.21
N SER A 319 -3.32 18.23 -44.33
CA SER A 319 -4.06 18.99 -45.35
C SER A 319 -3.20 19.91 -46.23
N SER A 320 -1.95 19.58 -46.52
CA SER A 320 -1.15 20.35 -47.49
C SER A 320 -0.11 19.52 -48.24
N SER A 321 -0.57 18.75 -49.23
CA SER A 321 0.26 18.37 -50.40
C SER A 321 -0.60 17.71 -51.47
N SER A 322 -1.39 18.53 -52.18
CA SER A 322 -1.92 18.21 -53.51
C SER A 322 -2.02 19.52 -54.30
N SER A 323 -0.99 19.82 -55.10
CA SER A 323 -1.01 20.78 -56.21
C SER A 323 -0.09 20.25 -57.29
#